data_AF-A0A7C1T8L1-F1
#
_entry.id   AF-A0A7C1T8L1-F1
#
_cell.length_a   1.000
_cell.length_b   1.000
_cell.length_c   1.000
_cell.angle_alpha   90.00
_cell.angle_beta   90.00
_cell.angle_gamma   90.00
#
_symmetry.space_group_name_H-M   'P 1'
#
loop_
_entity.id
_entity.type
_entity.pdbx_description
1 polymer ?
#
loop_
_entity_poly.entity_id
_entity_poly.type
_entity_poly.pdbx_seq_one_letter_code
_entity_poly.pdbx_strand_id
1 'polypeptide(L)' 'LAADMGHRGNPTHPEVMQAVETVIGKGVAAGKPVGIMSGDPAMLAMARKAGIRFFASSTDVSLLSAAAANLAASMRG' A
#
# COMPACT_ATOMS: atom_id res chain seq x y z
N LEU A 1 -7.91 3.17 -7.35
CA LEU A 1 -7.11 2.50 -8.40
C LEU A 1 -7.53 1.06 -8.65
N ALA A 2 -7.18 0.07 -7.80
CA ALA A 2 -7.50 -1.33 -8.09
C ALA A 2 -8.99 -1.58 -8.35
N ALA A 3 -9.87 -1.01 -7.52
CA ALA A 3 -11.32 -1.07 -7.74
C ALA A 3 -11.77 -0.42 -9.06
N ASP A 4 -11.21 0.75 -9.40
CA ASP A 4 -11.54 1.48 -10.64
C ASP A 4 -11.07 0.71 -11.89
N MET A 5 -10.02 -0.10 -11.74
CA MET A 5 -9.49 -0.98 -12.79
C MET A 5 -10.19 -2.36 -12.82
N GLY A 6 -11.28 -2.57 -12.05
CA GLY A 6 -12.00 -3.85 -12.02
C GLY A 6 -11.39 -4.93 -11.11
N HIS A 7 -10.34 -4.61 -10.35
CA HIS A 7 -9.64 -5.52 -9.43
C HIS A 7 -9.91 -5.16 -7.96
N ARG A 8 -11.18 -4.97 -7.60
CA ARG A 8 -11.57 -4.58 -6.24
C ARG A 8 -11.00 -5.56 -5.21
N GLY A 9 -10.29 -5.04 -4.21
CA GLY A 9 -9.66 -5.84 -3.15
C GLY A 9 -8.35 -6.53 -3.55
N ASN A 10 -7.89 -6.39 -4.80
CA ASN A 10 -6.65 -6.99 -5.28
C ASN A 10 -5.66 -5.91 -5.77
N PRO A 11 -4.98 -5.20 -4.85
CA PRO A 11 -4.02 -4.16 -5.22
C PRO A 11 -2.77 -4.71 -5.94
N THR A 12 -2.42 -5.98 -5.75
CA THR A 12 -1.25 -6.63 -6.37
C THR A 12 -1.53 -7.27 -7.71
N HIS A 13 -2.72 -7.04 -8.30
CA HIS A 13 -2.99 -7.46 -9.67
C HIS A 13 -1.92 -6.86 -10.62
N PRO A 14 -1.36 -7.63 -11.56
CA PRO A 14 -0.25 -7.18 -12.41
C PRO A 14 -0.50 -5.84 -13.11
N GLU A 15 -1.70 -5.63 -13.66
CA GLU A 15 -2.07 -4.38 -14.32
C GLU A 15 -2.10 -3.19 -13.35
N VAL A 16 -2.56 -3.41 -12.12
CA VAL A 16 -2.58 -2.37 -11.08
C VAL A 16 -1.16 -2.01 -10.67
N MET A 17 -0.30 -3.01 -10.46
CA MET A 17 1.11 -2.78 -10.13
C MET A 17 1.83 -2.01 -11.22
N GLN A 18 1.62 -2.38 -12.49
CA GLN A 18 2.22 -1.68 -13.63
C GLN A 18 1.73 -0.23 -13.74
N ALA A 19 0.43 0.01 -13.49
CA ALA A 19 -0.13 1.36 -13.48
C ALA A 19 0.48 2.22 -12.35
N VAL A 20 0.62 1.65 -11.14
CA VAL A 20 1.26 2.34 -10.00
C VAL A 20 2.73 2.65 -10.31
N GLU A 21 3.49 1.68 -10.81
CA GLU A 21 4.89 1.86 -11.19
C GLU A 21 5.06 2.97 -12.23
N THR A 22 4.20 2.98 -13.24
CA THR A 22 4.20 4.00 -14.31
C THR A 22 3.95 5.40 -13.75
N VAL A 23 2.96 5.55 -12.86
CA VAL A 23 2.64 6.85 -12.25
C VAL A 23 3.78 7.32 -11.33
N ILE A 24 4.38 6.42 -10.56
CA ILE A 24 5.54 6.73 -9.73
C ILE A 24 6.69 7.22 -10.60
N GLY A 25 7.05 6.48 -11.64
CA GLY A 25 8.14 6.83 -12.55
C GLY A 25 7.95 8.20 -13.18
N LYS A 26 6.73 8.54 -13.62
CA LYS A 26 6.41 9.87 -14.17
C LYS A 26 6.58 10.99 -13.13
N GLY A 27 6.12 10.77 -11.90
CA GLY A 27 6.25 11.76 -10.82
C GLY A 27 7.71 11.99 -10.43
N VAL A 28 8.49 10.90 -10.32
CA VAL A 28 9.92 10.94 -10.05
C VAL A 28 10.68 11.68 -11.17
N ALA A 29 10.40 11.37 -12.44
CA ALA A 29 11.01 12.05 -13.58
C ALA A 29 10.67 13.55 -13.64
N ALA A 30 9.49 13.93 -13.14
CA ALA A 30 9.07 15.33 -13.03
C ALA A 30 9.65 16.05 -11.80
N GLY A 31 10.51 15.40 -11.00
CA GLY A 31 11.08 15.98 -9.77
C GLY A 31 10.04 16.22 -8.67
N LYS A 32 8.87 15.58 -8.73
CA LYS A 32 7.79 15.74 -7.75
C LYS A 32 7.90 14.66 -6.67
N PRO A 33 7.69 14.99 -5.39
CA PRO A 33 7.55 13.98 -4.35
C PRO A 33 6.39 13.03 -4.66
N VAL A 34 6.65 11.72 -4.64
CA VAL A 34 5.63 10.67 -4.83
C VAL A 34 5.60 9.75 -3.62
N GLY A 35 4.40 9.32 -3.25
CA GLY A 35 4.17 8.32 -2.23
C GLY A 35 2.90 7.52 -2.48
N ILE A 36 2.75 6.43 -1.72
CA ILE A 36 1.61 5.51 -1.82
C ILE A 36 1.10 5.10 -0.44
N MET A 37 -0.15 4.63 -0.39
CA MET A 37 -0.74 3.92 0.75
C MET A 37 -0.98 2.48 0.33
N SER A 38 -0.36 1.52 1.01
CA SER A 38 -0.60 0.08 0.78
C SER A 38 -0.21 -0.72 2.02
N GLY A 39 -1.09 -1.61 2.47
CA GLY A 39 -0.75 -2.61 3.49
C GLY A 39 -0.02 -3.85 2.92
N ASP A 40 0.06 -3.97 1.60
CA ASP A 40 0.68 -5.11 0.92
C ASP A 40 2.21 -4.91 0.77
N PRO A 41 3.04 -5.83 1.30
CA PRO A 41 4.50 -5.73 1.22
C PRO A 41 5.07 -5.76 -0.20
N ALA A 42 4.47 -6.50 -1.13
CA ALA A 42 4.95 -6.61 -2.50
C ALA A 42 4.74 -5.29 -3.27
N MET A 43 3.57 -4.66 -3.08
CA MET A 43 3.30 -3.32 -3.62
C MET A 43 4.26 -2.28 -3.05
N LEU A 44 4.49 -2.29 -1.73
CA LEU A 44 5.44 -1.36 -1.09
C LEU A 44 6.88 -1.58 -1.57
N ALA A 45 7.30 -2.83 -1.75
CA ALA A 45 8.64 -3.16 -2.26
C ALA A 45 8.84 -2.67 -3.70
N MET A 46 7.86 -2.88 -4.57
CA MET A 46 7.88 -2.36 -5.94
C MET A 46 7.94 -0.83 -5.93
N ALA A 47 7.05 -0.17 -5.19
CA ALA A 47 6.98 1.29 -5.18
C ALA A 47 8.26 1.92 -4.62
N ARG A 48 8.88 1.30 -3.61
CA ARG A 48 10.20 1.71 -3.09
C ARG A 48 11.29 1.60 -4.17
N LYS A 49 11.32 0.51 -4.93
CA LYS A 49 12.25 0.36 -6.07
C LYS A 49 11.98 1.40 -7.17
N ALA A 50 10.72 1.76 -7.39
CA ALA A 50 10.31 2.77 -8.36
C ALA A 50 10.62 4.22 -7.92
N GLY A 51 11.06 4.45 -6.67
CA GLY A 51 11.61 5.73 -6.23
C GLY A 51 10.70 6.61 -5.37
N ILE A 52 9.63 6.06 -4.77
CA ILE A 52 8.82 6.84 -3.81
C ILE A 52 9.66 7.33 -2.62
N ARG A 53 9.27 8.47 -2.05
CA ARG A 53 9.97 9.11 -0.92
C ARG A 53 9.22 9.04 0.40
N PHE A 54 7.93 8.71 0.37
CA PHE A 54 7.08 8.53 1.53
C PHE A 54 6.03 7.46 1.25
N PHE A 55 5.58 6.75 2.27
CA PHE A 55 4.51 5.75 2.16
C PHE A 55 3.78 5.61 3.49
N ALA A 56 2.56 5.08 3.43
CA ALA A 56 1.80 4.65 4.59
C ALA A 56 1.44 3.17 4.44
N SER A 57 1.74 2.38 5.47
CA SER A 57 1.53 0.92 5.48
C SER A 57 0.25 0.49 6.20
N SER A 58 -0.31 1.35 7.05
CA SER A 58 -1.55 1.08 7.80
C SER A 58 -2.19 2.39 8.25
N THR A 59 -3.43 2.30 8.74
CA THR A 59 -4.11 3.39 9.44
C THR A 59 -4.03 3.18 10.94
N ASP A 60 -4.18 4.26 11.69
CA ASP A 60 -4.31 4.25 13.15
C ASP A 60 -5.45 3.34 13.63
N VAL A 61 -6.62 3.41 13.01
CA VAL A 61 -7.78 2.55 13.33
C VAL A 61 -7.48 1.08 13.06
N SER A 62 -6.82 0.75 11.94
CA SER A 62 -6.42 -0.62 11.64
C SER A 62 -5.40 -1.15 12.65
N LEU A 63 -4.42 -0.33 13.04
CA LEU A 63 -3.44 -0.70 14.06
C LEU A 63 -4.10 -0.91 15.43
N LEU A 64 -4.98 0.00 15.85
CA LEU A 64 -5.71 -0.10 17.11
C LEU A 64 -6.59 -1.35 17.14
N SER A 65 -7.36 -1.59 16.07
CA SER A 65 -8.23 -2.76 15.95
C SER A 65 -7.44 -4.08 16.03
N ALA A 66 -6.32 -4.18 15.31
CA ALA A 66 -5.47 -5.36 15.35
C ALA A 66 -4.86 -5.59 16.74
N ALA A 67 -4.37 -4.54 17.40
CA ALA A 67 -3.82 -4.63 18.74
C ALA A 67 -4.88 -5.07 19.78
N ALA A 68 -6.09 -4.48 19.73
CA ALA A 68 -7.19 -4.83 20.62
C ALA A 68 -7.65 -6.29 20.40
N ALA A 69 -7.77 -6.74 19.16
CA ALA A 69 -8.13 -8.11 18.83
C ALA A 69 -7.10 -9.12 19.37
N ASN A 70 -5.79 -8.82 19.22
CA ASN A 70 -4.71 -9.65 19.72
C ASN A 70 -4.72 -9.73 21.26
N LEU A 71 -4.91 -8.61 21.96
CA LEU A 71 -5.04 -8.60 23.42
C LEU A 71 -6.25 -9.41 23.88
N ALA A 72 -7.41 -9.25 23.24
CA ALA A 72 -8.60 -10.00 23.62
C ALA A 72 -8.42 -11.51 23.40
N ALA A 73 -7.66 -11.92 22.36
CA ALA A 73 -7.34 -13.32 22.11
C ALA A 73 -6.42 -13.91 23.18
N SER A 74 -5.41 -13.15 23.66
CA SER A 74 -4.49 -13.64 24.70
C SER A 74 -5.13 -13.76 26.08
N MET A 75 -6.22 -13.02 26.36
CA MET A 75 -6.96 -13.11 27.62
C MET A 75 -8.02 -14.21 27.63
N ARG A 76 -8.30 -14.86 26.49
CA ARG A 76 -9.25 -15.98 26.37
C ARG A 76 -8.59 -17.36 26.54
N GLY A 77 -7.29 -17.40 26.81
CA GLY A 77 -6.51 -18.60 27.11
C GLY A 77 -6.39 -18.85 28.60
#